data_AF-A0A6P8ISU1-F1
#
_entry.id   AF-A0A6P8ISU1-F1
#
_cell.length_a   1.000
_cell.length_b   1.000
_cell.length_c   1.000
_cell.angle_alpha   90.00
_cell.angle_beta   90.00
_cell.angle_gamma   90.00
#
_symmetry.space_group_name_H-M   'P 1'
#
loop_
_entity.id
_entity.type
_entity.pdbx_description
1 polymer ?
#
loop_
_entity_poly.entity_id
_entity_poly.type
_entity_poly.pdbx_seq_one_letter_code
_entity_poly.pdbx_strand_id
1 'polypeptide(L)'
;MSDEEMEVVPFMAADSREACLAKEWLRTVNQATTNDPDVFKKLFFQLLSDKVFPCFEVTNAQTLKVNVKEELCQETILNVLEYFLLGEEPSTGLEKLQSLNKPPQLCGKMFKYGDPTFSCRDCGYDGTCVLCIDCFQKSIHKDHQYKVSETNLYILIIPY
;
A
#
# COMPACT_ATOMS: atom_id res chain seq x y z
N MET A 1 5.56 -42.11 29.90
CA MET A 1 5.21 -42.26 28.48
C MET A 1 5.17 -40.86 27.93
N SER A 2 6.14 -40.59 27.07
CA SER A 2 6.46 -39.30 26.46
C SER A 2 5.27 -38.76 25.67
N ASP A 3 4.93 -37.51 25.94
CA ASP A 3 4.15 -36.68 25.05
C ASP A 3 4.99 -36.48 23.77
N GLU A 4 4.67 -37.23 22.72
CA GLU A 4 5.19 -36.96 21.38
C GLU A 4 4.44 -35.73 20.86
N GLU A 5 5.12 -34.58 20.93
CA GLU A 5 4.72 -33.37 20.22
C GLU A 5 4.61 -33.70 18.72
N MET A 6 3.39 -33.71 18.22
CA MET A 6 3.13 -33.80 16.79
C MET A 6 3.56 -32.48 16.16
N GLU A 7 4.80 -32.43 15.65
CA GLU A 7 5.25 -31.34 14.79
C GLU A 7 4.24 -31.20 13.65
N VAL A 8 3.53 -30.07 13.64
CA VAL A 8 2.68 -29.67 12.53
C VAL A 8 3.63 -29.24 11.42
N VAL A 9 4.11 -30.22 10.66
CA VAL A 9 4.88 -29.96 9.44
C VAL A 9 3.98 -29.14 8.53
N PRO A 10 4.35 -27.91 8.11
CA PRO A 10 3.56 -27.17 7.16
C PRO A 10 3.48 -28.03 5.90
N PHE A 11 2.29 -28.54 5.60
CA PHE A 11 1.98 -29.08 4.29
C PHE A 11 2.31 -27.98 3.30
N MET A 12 3.43 -28.12 2.59
CA MET A 12 3.83 -27.20 1.52
C MET A 12 2.74 -27.32 0.46
N ALA A 13 1.72 -26.47 0.56
CA ALA A 13 0.65 -26.40 -0.42
C ALA A 13 1.32 -26.19 -1.78
N ALA A 14 0.93 -27.01 -2.76
CA ALA A 14 1.33 -26.76 -4.14
C ALA A 14 1.01 -25.29 -4.45
N ASP A 15 2.00 -24.57 -4.99
CA ASP A 15 1.83 -23.17 -5.34
C ASP A 15 0.55 -23.01 -6.18
N SER A 16 -0.27 -22.00 -5.86
CA SER A 16 -1.45 -21.70 -6.67
C SER A 16 -1.05 -21.44 -8.14
N ARG A 17 -2.00 -21.57 -9.06
CA ARG A 17 -1.74 -21.32 -10.49
C ARG A 17 -1.23 -19.90 -10.70
N GLU A 18 -1.77 -18.95 -9.94
CA GLU A 18 -1.42 -17.54 -9.97
C GLU A 18 0.02 -17.33 -9.48
N ALA A 19 0.41 -18.00 -8.38
CA ALA A 19 1.78 -18.00 -7.87
C ALA A 19 2.77 -18.60 -8.88
N CYS A 20 2.40 -19.69 -9.56
CA CYS A 20 3.23 -20.31 -10.58
C CYS A 20 3.48 -19.37 -11.77
N LEU A 21 2.42 -18.74 -12.29
CA LEU A 21 2.50 -17.79 -13.40
C LEU A 21 3.33 -16.56 -13.02
N ALA A 22 3.11 -16.01 -11.83
CA ALA A 22 3.89 -14.89 -11.31
C ALA A 22 5.38 -15.22 -11.18
N LYS A 23 5.74 -16.42 -10.71
CA LYS A 23 7.14 -16.90 -10.65
C LYS A 23 7.76 -17.01 -12.04
N GLU A 24 7.01 -17.43 -13.05
CA GLU A 24 7.46 -17.45 -14.43
C GLU A 24 7.69 -16.03 -14.98
N TRP A 25 6.79 -15.10 -14.70
CA TRP A 25 6.95 -13.69 -15.07
C TRP A 25 8.19 -13.07 -14.43
N LEU A 26 8.40 -13.29 -13.13
CA LEU A 26 9.59 -12.82 -12.43
C LEU A 26 10.87 -13.34 -13.07
N ARG A 27 10.95 -14.64 -13.39
CA ARG A 27 12.10 -15.21 -14.11
C ARG A 27 12.31 -14.54 -15.45
N THR A 28 11.24 -14.35 -16.21
CA THR A 28 11.29 -13.76 -17.57
C THR A 28 11.75 -12.31 -17.52
N VAL A 29 11.18 -11.50 -16.63
CA VAL A 29 11.54 -10.09 -16.45
C VAL A 29 12.98 -9.95 -15.93
N ASN A 30 13.40 -10.78 -14.98
CA ASN A 30 14.77 -10.75 -14.46
C ASN A 30 15.82 -11.19 -15.51
N GLN A 31 15.45 -12.09 -16.43
CA GLN A 31 16.32 -12.52 -17.53
C GLN A 31 16.37 -11.49 -18.67
N ALA A 32 15.33 -10.67 -18.84
CA ALA A 32 15.19 -9.70 -19.92
C ALA A 32 16.12 -8.47 -19.84
N THR A 33 17.09 -8.43 -18.89
CA THR A 33 18.03 -7.32 -18.65
C THR A 33 18.38 -6.47 -19.89
N THR A 34 18.16 -5.15 -19.76
CA THR A 34 18.41 -4.02 -20.69
C THR A 34 17.90 -4.11 -22.14
N ASN A 35 17.58 -5.29 -22.64
CA ASN A 35 17.31 -5.53 -24.06
C ASN A 35 15.85 -5.31 -24.45
N ASP A 36 14.92 -5.43 -23.49
CA ASP A 36 13.51 -5.19 -23.73
C ASP A 36 12.83 -4.63 -22.46
N PRO A 37 12.69 -3.29 -22.35
CA PRO A 37 12.04 -2.65 -21.19
C PRO A 37 10.54 -2.93 -21.12
N ASP A 38 9.92 -3.48 -22.17
CA ASP A 38 8.48 -3.70 -22.28
C ASP A 38 8.06 -5.15 -22.01
N VAL A 39 8.98 -6.04 -21.60
CA VAL A 39 8.66 -7.46 -21.33
C VAL A 39 7.51 -7.62 -20.35
N PHE A 40 7.52 -6.87 -19.24
CA PHE A 40 6.41 -6.89 -18.29
C PHE A 40 5.09 -6.47 -18.96
N LYS A 41 5.10 -5.39 -19.75
CA LYS A 41 3.90 -4.93 -20.45
C LYS A 41 3.36 -6.00 -21.38
N LYS A 42 4.22 -6.68 -22.14
CA LYS A 42 3.83 -7.76 -23.05
C LYS A 42 3.15 -8.91 -22.30
N LEU A 43 3.77 -9.37 -21.21
CA LEU A 43 3.21 -10.42 -20.34
C LEU A 43 1.85 -10.00 -19.75
N PHE A 44 1.77 -8.77 -19.24
CA PHE A 44 0.55 -8.23 -18.65
C PHE A 44 -0.58 -8.06 -19.65
N PHE A 45 -0.31 -7.47 -20.82
CA PHE A 45 -1.32 -7.33 -21.88
C PHE A 45 -1.78 -8.67 -22.43
N GLN A 46 -0.89 -9.66 -22.50
CA GLN A 46 -1.28 -11.02 -22.88
C GLN A 46 -2.27 -11.60 -21.85
N LEU A 47 -1.96 -11.52 -20.56
CA LEU A 47 -2.89 -11.97 -19.50
C LEU A 47 -4.22 -11.23 -19.55
N LEU A 48 -4.18 -9.90 -19.65
CA LEU A 48 -5.38 -9.08 -19.78
C LEU A 48 -6.20 -9.55 -20.97
N SER A 49 -5.61 -9.66 -22.16
CA SER A 49 -6.35 -10.06 -23.37
C SER A 49 -7.03 -11.43 -23.23
N ASP A 50 -6.41 -12.36 -22.49
CA ASP A 50 -6.93 -13.71 -22.27
C ASP A 50 -8.02 -13.77 -21.18
N LYS A 51 -7.93 -12.92 -20.15
CA LYS A 51 -8.77 -13.01 -18.94
C LYS A 51 -9.79 -11.88 -18.76
N VAL A 52 -9.64 -10.76 -19.47
CA VAL A 52 -10.43 -9.54 -19.22
C VAL A 52 -11.89 -9.71 -19.60
N PHE A 53 -12.20 -10.34 -20.73
CA PHE A 53 -13.60 -10.47 -21.19
C PHE A 53 -14.49 -11.29 -20.24
N PRO A 54 -14.06 -12.44 -19.70
CA PRO A 54 -14.81 -13.16 -18.68
C PRO A 54 -15.15 -12.33 -17.43
N CYS A 55 -14.36 -11.30 -17.12
CA CYS A 55 -14.57 -10.43 -15.97
C CYS A 55 -15.75 -9.47 -16.15
N PHE A 56 -16.38 -9.40 -17.33
CA PHE A 56 -17.55 -8.57 -17.57
C PHE A 56 -18.80 -9.41 -17.82
N GLU A 57 -19.90 -9.00 -17.21
CA GLU A 57 -21.23 -9.51 -17.50
C GLU A 57 -22.07 -8.40 -18.12
N VAL A 58 -22.67 -8.68 -19.27
CA VAL A 58 -23.60 -7.77 -19.93
C VAL A 58 -25.02 -8.26 -19.65
N THR A 59 -25.81 -7.44 -18.94
CA THR A 59 -27.22 -7.72 -18.70
C THR A 59 -28.06 -6.85 -19.63
N ASN A 60 -28.91 -7.49 -20.42
CA ASN A 60 -29.87 -6.81 -21.28
C ASN A 60 -31.19 -6.59 -20.50
N ALA A 61 -31.26 -5.46 -19.80
CA ALA A 61 -32.50 -4.88 -19.32
C ALA A 61 -32.94 -3.74 -20.26
N GLN A 62 -33.90 -2.90 -19.86
CA GLN A 62 -34.33 -1.71 -20.61
C GLN A 62 -33.16 -0.76 -21.00
N THR A 63 -32.00 -0.90 -20.36
CA THR A 63 -30.72 -0.31 -20.75
C THR A 63 -29.60 -1.36 -20.62
N LEU A 64 -28.58 -1.28 -21.50
CA LEU A 64 -27.39 -2.12 -21.41
C LEU A 64 -26.64 -1.79 -20.13
N LYS A 65 -26.54 -2.77 -19.22
CA LYS A 65 -25.74 -2.68 -18.00
C LYS A 65 -24.57 -3.63 -18.12
N VAL A 66 -23.38 -3.12 -17.85
CA VAL A 66 -22.15 -3.90 -17.75
C VAL A 66 -21.78 -3.97 -16.28
N ASN A 67 -21.67 -5.18 -15.74
CA ASN A 67 -21.20 -5.44 -14.39
C ASN A 67 -19.82 -6.08 -14.45
N VAL A 68 -18.95 -5.71 -13.52
CA VAL A 68 -17.64 -6.34 -13.36
C VAL A 68 -17.77 -7.45 -12.34
N LYS A 69 -17.31 -8.65 -12.70
CA LYS A 69 -17.16 -9.79 -11.79
C LYS A 69 -15.86 -9.60 -11.02
N GLU A 70 -15.91 -8.80 -9.95
CA GLU A 70 -14.73 -8.42 -9.18
C GLU A 70 -13.94 -9.63 -8.66
N GLU A 71 -14.63 -10.65 -8.14
CA GLU A 71 -14.01 -11.88 -7.65
C GLU A 71 -13.23 -12.62 -8.75
N LEU A 72 -13.81 -12.74 -9.95
CA LEU A 72 -13.13 -13.38 -11.08
C LEU A 72 -11.92 -12.55 -11.56
N CYS A 73 -12.06 -11.22 -11.55
CA CYS A 73 -10.94 -10.31 -11.86
C CYS A 73 -9.81 -10.46 -10.83
N GLN A 74 -10.17 -10.57 -9.55
CA GLN A 74 -9.23 -10.79 -8.47
C GLN A 74 -8.46 -12.10 -8.70
N GLU A 75 -9.17 -13.21 -8.88
CA GLU A 75 -8.56 -14.55 -9.00
C GLU A 75 -7.72 -14.73 -10.27
N THR A 76 -8.11 -14.09 -11.38
CA THR A 76 -7.48 -14.35 -12.69
C THR A 76 -6.46 -13.32 -13.12
N ILE A 77 -6.56 -12.08 -12.63
CA ILE A 77 -5.70 -10.96 -13.03
C ILE A 77 -4.94 -10.40 -11.83
N LEU A 78 -5.66 -9.99 -10.76
CA LEU A 78 -5.03 -9.24 -9.67
C LEU A 78 -4.13 -10.12 -8.80
N ASN A 79 -4.54 -11.34 -8.46
CA ASN A 79 -3.73 -12.27 -7.69
C ASN A 79 -2.38 -12.54 -8.38
N VAL A 80 -2.36 -12.74 -9.71
CA VAL A 80 -1.12 -12.91 -10.47
C VAL A 80 -0.20 -11.69 -10.30
N LEU A 81 -0.76 -10.48 -10.36
CA LEU A 81 0.00 -9.25 -10.15
C LEU A 81 0.51 -9.12 -8.72
N GLU A 82 -0.29 -9.46 -7.72
CA GLU A 82 0.11 -9.42 -6.30
C GLU A 82 1.30 -10.36 -6.05
N TYR A 83 1.20 -11.62 -6.49
CA TYR A 83 2.32 -12.57 -6.40
C TYR A 83 3.55 -12.09 -7.18
N PHE A 84 3.36 -11.46 -8.35
CA PHE A 84 4.47 -10.95 -9.15
C PHE A 84 5.18 -9.78 -8.46
N LEU A 85 4.42 -8.81 -7.93
CA LEU A 85 4.95 -7.62 -7.28
C LEU A 85 5.65 -7.95 -5.96
N LEU A 86 5.12 -8.91 -5.21
CA LEU A 86 5.61 -9.29 -3.89
C LEU A 86 6.68 -10.39 -3.95
N GLY A 87 6.66 -11.25 -4.98
CA GLY A 87 7.60 -12.35 -5.15
C GLY A 87 7.40 -13.52 -4.17
N GLU A 88 6.38 -13.44 -3.33
CA GLU A 88 5.98 -14.44 -2.34
C GLU A 88 4.46 -14.38 -2.13
N GLU A 89 3.97 -15.10 -1.12
CA GLU A 89 2.55 -15.09 -0.78
C GLU A 89 2.08 -13.66 -0.41
N PRO A 90 0.98 -13.15 -1.02
CA PRO A 90 0.57 -11.76 -0.87
C PRO A 90 0.37 -11.27 0.55
N SER A 91 -0.27 -12.05 1.42
CA SER A 91 -0.51 -11.64 2.81
C SER A 91 0.81 -11.45 3.57
N THR A 92 1.72 -12.42 3.41
CA THR A 92 3.07 -12.39 4.01
C THR A 92 3.90 -11.22 3.47
N GLY A 93 3.92 -11.04 2.15
CA GLY A 93 4.67 -9.97 1.50
C GLY A 93 4.17 -8.58 1.90
N LEU A 94 2.85 -8.40 1.98
CA LEU A 94 2.24 -7.14 2.39
C LEU A 94 2.53 -6.79 3.85
N GLU A 95 2.45 -7.76 4.77
CA GLU A 95 2.82 -7.56 6.17
C GLU A 95 4.28 -7.13 6.33
N LYS A 96 5.20 -7.77 5.61
CA LYS A 96 6.61 -7.37 5.59
C LYS A 96 6.79 -5.96 5.07
N LEU A 97 6.17 -5.60 3.95
CA LEU A 97 6.23 -4.23 3.41
C LEU A 97 5.68 -3.19 4.39
N GLN A 98 4.58 -3.49 5.07
CA GLN A 98 4.01 -2.62 6.09
C GLN A 98 4.96 -2.45 7.28
N SER A 99 5.62 -3.52 7.73
CA SER A 99 6.61 -3.46 8.82
C SER A 99 7.86 -2.65 8.45
N LEU A 100 8.24 -2.68 7.16
CA LEU A 100 9.37 -1.91 6.62
C LEU A 100 9.00 -0.48 6.28
N ASN A 101 7.70 -0.15 6.25
CA ASN A 101 7.22 1.19 5.98
C ASN A 101 7.68 2.12 7.11
N LYS A 102 8.73 2.87 6.84
CA LYS A 102 9.25 3.93 7.72
C LYS A 102 8.66 5.24 7.21
N PRO A 103 7.49 5.68 7.70
CA PRO A 103 6.97 6.97 7.33
C PRO A 103 8.01 8.05 7.66
N PRO A 104 8.02 9.17 6.93
CA PRO A 104 8.95 10.27 7.20
C PRO A 104 8.91 10.63 8.69
N GLN A 105 10.09 10.81 9.29
CA GLN A 105 10.21 11.26 10.69
C GLN A 105 9.61 12.66 10.88
N LEU A 106 9.49 13.41 9.80
CA LEU A 106 8.99 14.76 9.77
C LEU A 106 7.54 14.79 9.30
N CYS A 107 6.69 15.50 10.05
CA CYS A 107 5.32 15.74 9.64
C CYS A 107 5.27 16.79 8.52
N GLY A 108 4.73 16.41 7.36
CA GLY A 108 4.51 17.29 6.22
C GLY A 108 3.06 17.74 6.05
N LYS A 109 2.26 17.74 7.13
CA LYS A 109 0.84 18.10 7.04
C LYS A 109 0.73 19.57 6.62
N MET A 110 0.05 19.80 5.50
CA MET A 110 -0.36 21.14 5.09
C MET A 110 -1.57 21.57 5.92
N PHE A 111 -1.47 22.73 6.58
CA PHE A 111 -2.63 23.30 7.25
C PHE A 111 -3.58 23.92 6.23
N LYS A 112 -4.87 23.74 6.48
CA LYS A 112 -5.95 24.41 5.79
C LYS A 112 -6.45 25.59 6.63
N TYR A 113 -7.17 26.50 5.99
CA TYR A 113 -7.86 27.57 6.71
C TYR A 113 -8.76 26.97 7.80
N GLY A 114 -8.60 27.45 9.03
CA GLY A 114 -9.33 26.97 10.20
C GLY A 114 -8.74 25.74 10.89
N ASP A 115 -7.65 25.15 10.37
CA ASP A 115 -6.99 24.04 11.07
C ASP A 115 -6.34 24.54 12.38
N PRO A 116 -6.46 23.79 13.49
CA PRO A 116 -5.79 24.14 14.74
C PRO A 116 -4.29 23.91 14.66
N THR A 117 -3.53 24.86 15.17
CA THR A 117 -2.07 24.85 15.30
C THR A 117 -1.68 24.95 16.77
N PHE A 118 -0.62 24.25 17.14
CA PHE A 118 -0.11 24.18 18.51
C PHE A 118 1.33 24.70 18.54
N SER A 119 1.58 25.80 19.23
CA SER A 119 2.92 26.36 19.43
C SER A 119 3.37 26.16 20.87
N CYS A 120 4.47 25.44 21.08
CA CYS A 120 5.08 25.26 22.40
C CYS A 120 5.98 26.45 22.71
N ARG A 121 5.75 27.12 23.84
CA ARG A 121 6.53 28.29 24.28
C ARG A 121 7.88 27.92 24.86
N ASP A 122 7.97 26.73 25.43
CA ASP A 122 9.19 26.25 26.09
C ASP A 122 10.19 25.66 25.09
N CYS A 123 9.72 25.24 23.90
CA CYS A 123 10.54 24.53 22.91
C CYS A 123 10.63 25.20 21.54
N GLY A 124 9.67 26.08 21.19
CA GLY A 124 9.69 26.76 19.89
C GLY A 124 10.91 27.66 19.77
N TYR A 125 11.66 27.52 18.68
CA TYR A 125 12.80 28.40 18.40
C TYR A 125 12.33 29.84 18.12
N ASP A 126 11.23 29.97 17.37
CA ASP A 126 10.58 31.25 17.11
C ASP A 126 9.05 31.10 17.03
N GLY A 127 8.35 32.23 16.82
CA GLY A 127 6.89 32.30 16.78
C GLY A 127 6.22 31.64 15.58
N THR A 128 6.99 31.10 14.63
CA THR A 128 6.49 30.34 13.47
C THR A 128 6.49 28.82 13.72
N CYS A 129 7.14 28.36 14.79
CA CYS A 129 7.13 26.95 15.18
C CYS A 129 5.71 26.51 15.60
N VAL A 130 5.11 25.63 14.80
CA VAL A 130 3.77 25.09 15.03
C VAL A 130 3.79 23.57 14.85
N LEU A 131 2.87 22.89 15.53
CA LEU A 131 2.61 21.46 15.41
C LEU A 131 1.17 21.26 14.98
N CYS A 132 0.92 20.23 14.17
CA CYS A 132 -0.44 19.77 13.94
C CYS A 132 -0.96 18.97 15.15
N ILE A 133 -2.26 18.74 15.22
CA ILE A 133 -2.89 18.03 16.34
C ILE A 133 -2.26 16.65 16.60
N ASP A 134 -1.97 15.88 15.54
CA ASP A 134 -1.43 14.53 15.67
C ASP A 134 0.00 14.54 16.23
N CYS A 135 0.83 15.48 15.78
CA CYS A 135 2.20 15.63 16.28
C CYS A 135 2.22 16.14 17.71
N PHE A 136 1.35 17.10 18.03
CA PHE A 136 1.24 17.62 19.38
C PHE A 136 0.86 16.51 20.38
N GLN A 137 -0.20 15.74 20.10
CA GLN A 137 -0.68 14.67 20.98
C GLN A 137 0.35 13.55 21.21
N LYS A 138 1.20 13.29 20.23
CA LYS A 138 2.25 12.26 20.27
C LYS A 138 3.61 12.78 20.80
N SER A 139 3.70 14.06 21.14
CA SER A 139 4.94 14.69 21.62
C SER A 139 4.91 14.97 23.13
N ILE A 140 6.07 15.32 23.68
CA ILE A 140 6.20 15.84 25.05
C ILE A 140 5.56 17.22 25.23
N HIS A 141 5.31 17.95 24.14
CA HIS A 141 4.89 19.36 24.20
C HIS A 141 3.47 19.55 24.74
N LYS A 142 2.69 18.45 24.84
CA LYS A 142 1.39 18.45 25.53
C LYS A 142 1.50 18.77 27.02
N ASP A 143 2.66 18.50 27.62
CA ASP A 143 2.94 18.70 29.04
C ASP A 143 3.72 20.02 29.29
N HIS A 144 3.94 20.83 28.25
CA HIS A 144 4.62 22.13 28.31
C HIS A 144 3.62 23.29 28.25
N GLN A 145 4.09 24.52 28.40
CA GLN A 145 3.27 25.69 28.09
C GLN A 145 3.12 25.84 26.56
N TYR A 146 1.89 25.76 26.08
CA TYR A 146 1.58 25.91 24.66
C TYR A 146 0.46 26.92 24.43
N LYS A 147 0.33 27.34 23.17
CA LYS A 147 -0.76 28.17 22.66
C LYS A 147 -1.43 27.44 21.49
N VAL A 148 -2.77 27.46 21.49
CA VAL A 148 -3.58 27.00 20.36
C VAL A 148 -3.97 28.21 19.52
N SER A 149 -3.93 28.10 18.19
CA SER A 149 -4.37 29.13 17.26
C SER A 149 -4.96 28.51 16.00
N GLU A 150 -5.84 29.22 15.31
CA GLU A 150 -6.40 28.79 14.04
C GLU A 150 -5.53 29.29 12.88
N THR A 151 -5.36 28.45 11.87
CA THR A 151 -4.56 28.79 10.70
C THR A 151 -5.35 29.70 9.77
N ASN A 152 -4.81 30.87 9.44
CA ASN A 152 -5.47 31.85 8.56
C ASN A 152 -4.98 31.80 7.09
N LEU A 153 -4.02 30.91 6.76
CA LEU A 153 -3.43 30.73 5.42
C LEU A 153 -3.03 29.25 5.23
N TYR A 154 -2.82 28.81 3.99
CA TYR A 154 -2.22 27.50 3.76
C TYR A 154 -0.72 27.57 4.06
N ILE A 155 -0.30 27.04 5.22
CA ILE A 155 1.10 27.08 5.69
C ILE A 155 1.74 25.71 5.50
N LEU A 156 2.92 25.69 4.86
CA LEU A 156 3.85 24.57 4.84
C LEU A 156 4.80 24.70 6.04
N ILE A 157 4.75 23.75 6.98
CA ILE A 157 5.85 23.61 7.93
C ILE A 157 7.03 23.01 7.16
N ILE A 158 8.14 23.73 7.04
CA ILE A 158 9.43 23.15 6.66
C ILE A 158 10.10 22.71 7.96
N PRO A 159 10.23 21.40 8.21
CA PRO A 159 11.03 20.93 9.32
C PRO A 159 12.52 21.03 8.94
N TYR A 160 13.33 21.47 9.90
CA TYR A 160 14.75 21.13 9.93
C TYR A 160 14.94 19.80 10.66
#